data_AF-A0AAU8DMD0-F1
#
_entry.id   AF-A0AAU8DMD0-F1
#
_cell.length_a   1.000
_cell.length_b   1.000
_cell.length_c   1.000
_cell.angle_alpha   90.00
_cell.angle_beta   90.00
_cell.angle_gamma   90.00
#
_symmetry.space_group_name_H-M   'P 1'
#
loop_
_entity.id
_entity.type
_entity.pdbx_description
1 polymer ?
#
loop_
_entity_poly.entity_id
_entity_poly.type
_entity_poly.pdbx_seq_one_letter_code
_entity_poly.pdbx_strand_id
1 'polypeptide(L)'
;MTTPQRPSDPHQYGAGGQPPQPDPDPRQGWLYGLPAGQFPPPLGSPVGPVPGRSAFPRILIAVLLAAVVGLGVFLFVQSSRSDPTAAPVGACLEVVGTTTVGNPESAQTDCGDPGAQFEVTETGSSVSCDRLELSYVRHQGDGESEVTSTVCLRPHFEVGECYVRPTTQTTLPRVGPCSDVGSNTEVRVDSLHQNSTSGSVCSSPSLSYTYVKRRLVVCLSRVR
;
A
#
# COMPACT_ATOMS: atom_id res chain seq x y z
N MET A 1 -22.14 14.19 -56.76
CA MET A 1 -22.18 13.29 -57.94
C MET A 1 -21.05 12.29 -57.79
N THR A 2 -21.36 11.03 -58.15
CA THR A 2 -20.48 9.86 -58.36
C THR A 2 -19.85 9.14 -57.15
N THR A 3 -20.38 7.94 -56.94
CA THR A 3 -20.07 6.84 -56.02
C THR A 3 -19.11 5.82 -56.72
N PRO A 4 -18.90 4.60 -56.19
CA PRO A 4 -17.71 4.08 -55.48
C PRO A 4 -16.81 3.14 -56.33
N GLN A 5 -15.61 2.77 -55.87
CA GLN A 5 -14.98 1.47 -56.23
C GLN A 5 -14.10 0.86 -55.12
N ARG A 6 -14.46 -0.38 -54.74
CA ARG A 6 -13.66 -1.55 -54.31
C ARG A 6 -13.98 -2.64 -55.38
N PRO A 7 -13.26 -3.77 -55.65
CA PRO A 7 -12.27 -4.58 -54.91
C PRO A 7 -11.02 -4.94 -55.78
N SER A 8 -9.97 -5.74 -55.46
CA SER A 8 -9.85 -7.09 -54.88
C SER A 8 -8.36 -7.50 -54.65
N ASP A 9 -8.14 -8.45 -53.73
CA ASP A 9 -6.99 -9.36 -53.39
C ASP A 9 -6.09 -9.87 -54.56
N PRO A 10 -4.84 -10.40 -54.36
CA PRO A 10 -4.52 -11.53 -53.46
C PRO A 10 -3.08 -11.68 -52.91
N HIS A 11 -2.90 -12.06 -51.64
CA HIS A 11 -1.74 -12.86 -51.23
C HIS A 11 -2.15 -13.98 -50.26
N GLN A 12 -1.96 -15.21 -50.74
CA GLN A 12 -2.19 -16.51 -50.11
C GLN A 12 -0.83 -17.22 -49.91
N TYR A 13 -0.84 -18.34 -49.17
CA TYR A 13 0.24 -19.31 -48.83
C TYR A 13 1.06 -18.98 -47.56
N GLY A 14 1.17 -19.81 -46.52
CA GLY A 14 0.69 -21.17 -46.20
C GLY A 14 1.02 -21.47 -44.71
N ALA A 15 0.13 -22.13 -43.95
CA ALA A 15 0.09 -23.57 -43.66
C ALA A 15 0.98 -24.04 -42.49
N GLY A 16 0.33 -24.33 -41.35
CA GLY A 16 0.89 -25.04 -40.19
C GLY A 16 -0.24 -25.34 -39.20
N GLY A 17 -0.74 -26.57 -39.20
CA GLY A 17 -1.91 -27.00 -38.43
C GLY A 17 -1.59 -27.38 -36.99
N GLN A 18 -2.56 -27.15 -36.09
CA GLN A 18 -2.61 -27.76 -34.75
C GLN A 18 -3.89 -28.60 -34.61
N PRO A 19 -3.82 -29.77 -33.95
CA PRO A 19 -4.91 -30.76 -33.88
C PRO A 19 -6.04 -30.37 -32.91
N PRO A 20 -7.26 -30.92 -33.13
CA PRO A 20 -8.50 -30.54 -32.43
C PRO A 20 -8.65 -31.11 -31.01
N GLN A 21 -9.40 -30.37 -30.18
CA GLN A 21 -9.83 -30.74 -28.82
C GLN A 21 -10.83 -31.93 -28.82
N PRO A 22 -10.79 -32.82 -27.82
CA PRO A 22 -11.85 -33.81 -27.59
C PRO A 22 -13.09 -33.21 -26.90
N ASP A 23 -14.26 -33.51 -27.48
CA ASP A 23 -15.61 -33.29 -26.92
C ASP A 23 -15.94 -34.28 -25.77
N PRO A 24 -16.94 -33.98 -24.91
CA PRO A 24 -17.36 -34.81 -23.78
C PRO A 24 -18.35 -35.92 -24.21
N ASP A 25 -18.13 -37.15 -23.72
CA ASP A 25 -18.98 -38.32 -23.99
C ASP A 25 -20.23 -38.36 -23.08
N PRO A 26 -21.46 -38.45 -23.65
CA PRO A 26 -22.71 -38.59 -22.91
C PRO A 26 -23.38 -39.96 -23.15
N ARG A 27 -22.74 -41.10 -22.85
CA ARG A 27 -23.40 -42.41 -22.97
C ARG A 27 -22.91 -43.50 -22.01
N GLN A 28 -23.43 -43.56 -20.78
CA GLN A 28 -23.71 -44.86 -20.11
C GLN A 28 -24.97 -44.74 -19.23
N GLY A 29 -26.12 -45.00 -19.85
CA GLY A 29 -27.40 -45.17 -19.18
C GLY A 29 -27.70 -46.63 -18.86
N TRP A 30 -28.33 -46.83 -17.71
CA TRP A 30 -29.44 -47.75 -17.42
C TRP A 30 -29.36 -49.21 -17.92
N LEU A 31 -29.20 -50.13 -16.97
CA LEU A 31 -29.67 -51.51 -17.12
C LEU A 31 -30.55 -51.91 -15.93
N TYR A 32 -31.75 -52.37 -16.28
CA TYR A 32 -32.88 -52.76 -15.45
C TYR A 32 -32.65 -54.08 -14.68
N GLY A 33 -33.31 -54.24 -13.52
CA GLY A 33 -33.75 -55.56 -13.04
C GLY A 33 -33.63 -55.82 -11.52
N LEU A 34 -34.75 -55.73 -10.80
CA LEU A 34 -34.96 -56.41 -9.50
C LEU A 34 -35.44 -57.85 -9.77
N PRO A 35 -35.08 -58.84 -8.92
CA PRO A 35 -35.99 -59.23 -7.85
C PRO A 35 -35.31 -59.64 -6.52
N ALA A 36 -36.17 -59.81 -5.52
CA ALA A 36 -35.90 -59.97 -4.09
C ALA A 36 -35.13 -61.24 -3.67
N GLY A 37 -34.33 -61.14 -2.60
CA GLY A 37 -33.76 -62.30 -1.90
C GLY A 37 -32.65 -61.96 -0.89
N GLN A 38 -33.05 -61.69 0.36
CA GLN A 38 -32.43 -62.14 1.63
C GLN A 38 -30.92 -62.47 1.67
N PHE A 39 -30.11 -61.75 2.46
CA PHE A 39 -29.03 -62.31 3.34
C PHE A 39 -28.40 -61.20 4.25
N PRO A 40 -28.06 -61.47 5.53
CA PRO A 40 -27.59 -60.49 6.53
C PRO A 40 -26.09 -60.09 6.40
N PRO A 41 -25.63 -59.01 7.07
CA PRO A 41 -24.28 -58.45 6.88
C PRO A 41 -23.21 -59.14 7.76
N PRO A 42 -21.96 -59.32 7.28
CA PRO A 42 -20.83 -59.54 8.16
C PRO A 42 -20.13 -58.21 8.51
N LEU A 43 -20.29 -57.84 9.78
CA LEU A 43 -19.24 -57.42 10.73
C LEU A 43 -18.13 -56.49 10.21
N GLY A 44 -18.18 -55.26 10.72
CA GLY A 44 -17.23 -54.20 10.49
C GLY A 44 -15.78 -54.52 10.89
N SER A 45 -14.88 -53.82 10.21
CA SER A 45 -13.49 -53.67 10.62
C SER A 45 -13.25 -52.19 11.01
N PRO A 46 -12.53 -51.91 12.10
CA PRO A 46 -12.40 -50.57 12.65
C PRO A 46 -11.54 -49.65 11.76
N VAL A 47 -12.06 -48.44 11.51
CA VAL A 47 -11.30 -47.33 10.93
C VAL A 47 -10.19 -46.97 11.92
N GLY A 48 -8.94 -47.16 11.50
CA GLY A 48 -7.78 -46.69 12.25
C GLY A 48 -7.79 -45.16 12.36
N PRO A 49 -7.36 -44.57 13.49
CA PRO A 49 -7.26 -43.12 13.63
C PRO A 49 -6.23 -42.55 12.65
N VAL A 50 -6.65 -41.55 11.87
CA VAL A 50 -5.73 -40.70 11.10
C VAL A 50 -4.79 -40.00 12.11
N PRO A 51 -3.45 -40.14 12.01
CA PRO A 51 -2.55 -39.45 12.91
C PRO A 51 -2.71 -37.94 12.74
N GLY A 52 -3.24 -37.29 13.77
CA GLY A 52 -3.37 -35.84 13.83
C GLY A 52 -2.00 -35.18 13.72
N ARG A 53 -1.74 -34.51 12.60
CA ARG A 53 -0.66 -33.52 12.51
C ARG A 53 -0.95 -32.46 13.56
N SER A 54 -0.22 -32.52 14.67
CA SER A 54 -0.36 -31.59 15.78
C SER A 54 -0.26 -30.16 15.23
N ALA A 55 -1.17 -29.28 15.66
CA ALA A 55 -1.13 -27.84 15.34
C ALA A 55 0.00 -27.12 16.11
N PHE A 56 0.70 -27.83 16.99
CA PHE A 56 1.78 -27.33 17.84
C PHE A 56 2.94 -26.65 17.12
N PRO A 57 3.52 -27.17 16.02
CA PRO A 57 4.61 -26.46 15.34
C PRO A 57 4.12 -25.20 14.64
N ARG A 58 2.84 -25.12 14.22
CA ARG A 58 2.27 -23.90 13.62
C ARG A 58 2.01 -22.81 14.66
N ILE A 59 1.53 -23.18 15.85
CA ILE A 59 1.34 -22.25 16.97
C ILE A 59 2.70 -21.73 17.44
N LEU A 60 3.70 -22.60 17.59
CA LEU A 60 5.05 -22.16 17.96
C LEU A 60 5.67 -21.22 16.91
N ILE A 61 5.55 -21.53 15.62
CA ILE A 61 6.04 -20.64 14.55
C ILE A 61 5.27 -19.29 14.56
N ALA A 62 3.95 -19.31 14.75
CA ALA A 62 3.16 -18.09 14.81
C ALA A 62 3.52 -17.21 16.02
N VAL A 63 3.76 -17.82 17.19
CA VAL A 63 4.20 -17.12 18.40
C VAL A 63 5.61 -16.57 18.22
N LEU A 64 6.51 -17.31 17.57
CA LEU A 64 7.89 -16.86 17.31
C LEU A 64 7.91 -15.70 16.31
N LEU A 65 7.08 -15.76 15.25
CA LEU A 65 6.90 -14.65 14.32
C LEU A 65 6.28 -13.43 15.01
N ALA A 66 5.23 -13.61 15.80
CA ALA A 66 4.62 -12.53 16.57
C ALA A 66 5.59 -11.94 17.60
N ALA A 67 6.47 -12.75 18.18
CA ALA A 67 7.51 -12.29 19.10
C ALA A 67 8.62 -11.54 18.37
N VAL A 68 9.04 -11.97 17.18
CA VAL A 68 10.04 -11.25 16.36
C VAL A 68 9.48 -9.94 15.84
N VAL A 69 8.23 -9.93 15.36
CA VAL A 69 7.52 -8.70 14.98
C VAL A 69 7.33 -7.81 16.19
N GLY A 70 6.88 -8.36 17.32
CA GLY A 70 6.70 -7.63 18.57
C GLY A 70 8.01 -7.05 19.13
N LEU A 71 9.12 -7.79 19.06
CA LEU A 71 10.44 -7.27 19.42
C LEU A 71 10.92 -6.22 18.43
N GLY A 72 10.70 -6.43 17.14
CA GLY A 72 11.02 -5.47 16.08
C GLY A 72 10.30 -4.15 16.30
N VAL A 73 8.98 -4.21 16.51
CA VAL A 73 8.13 -3.05 16.83
C VAL A 73 8.53 -2.43 18.17
N PHE A 74 8.82 -3.22 19.21
CA PHE A 74 9.22 -2.70 20.52
C PHE A 74 10.58 -2.01 20.50
N LEU A 75 11.57 -2.59 19.81
CA LEU A 75 12.90 -1.99 19.64
C LEU A 75 12.85 -0.78 18.71
N PHE A 76 12.01 -0.82 17.68
CA PHE A 76 11.70 0.32 16.84
C PHE A 76 11.09 1.44 17.68
N VAL A 77 9.98 1.21 18.38
CA VAL A 77 9.31 2.20 19.24
C VAL A 77 10.23 2.75 20.35
N GLN A 78 11.09 1.93 20.97
CA GLN A 78 12.07 2.44 21.94
C GLN A 78 13.16 3.30 21.28
N SER A 79 13.62 2.94 20.09
CA SER A 79 14.58 3.75 19.33
C SER A 79 13.94 5.03 18.78
N SER A 80 12.64 5.01 18.48
CA SER A 80 11.85 6.09 17.86
C SER A 80 11.46 7.21 18.83
N ARG A 81 11.59 6.99 20.15
CA ARG A 81 11.29 8.01 21.19
C ARG A 81 12.39 9.07 21.34
N SER A 82 13.51 8.90 20.65
CA SER A 82 14.63 9.81 20.65
C SER A 82 14.93 10.15 19.20
N ASP A 83 14.62 11.39 18.81
CA ASP A 83 14.88 11.96 17.50
C ASP A 83 14.10 11.33 16.31
N PRO A 84 12.99 11.96 15.84
CA PRO A 84 12.46 11.70 14.47
C PRO A 84 13.54 11.94 13.39
N THR A 85 14.58 12.65 13.84
CA THR A 85 15.84 13.04 13.28
C THR A 85 16.86 11.90 13.09
N ALA A 86 16.51 10.63 13.31
CA ALA A 86 17.29 9.46 12.86
C ALA A 86 16.55 8.57 11.84
N ALA A 87 15.31 8.91 11.48
CA ALA A 87 14.48 8.05 10.64
C ALA A 87 15.05 7.93 9.20
N PRO A 88 15.12 6.71 8.63
CA PRO A 88 15.57 6.48 7.26
C PRO A 88 14.56 7.00 6.23
N VAL A 89 15.00 7.13 4.97
CA VAL A 89 14.10 7.42 3.84
C VAL A 89 13.03 6.33 3.73
N GLY A 90 11.77 6.75 3.56
CA GLY A 90 10.58 5.90 3.55
C GLY A 90 10.00 5.61 4.93
N ALA A 91 10.61 6.13 6.00
CA ALA A 91 10.03 6.02 7.34
C ALA A 91 8.80 6.91 7.51
N CYS A 92 7.78 6.40 8.19
CA CYS A 92 6.62 7.19 8.60
C CYS A 92 6.77 7.72 10.03
N LEU A 93 6.22 8.91 10.25
CA LEU A 93 6.32 9.65 11.49
C LEU A 93 4.93 10.08 11.98
N GLU A 94 4.67 9.85 13.26
CA GLU A 94 3.55 10.43 14.00
C GLU A 94 4.01 11.71 14.69
N VAL A 95 3.16 12.73 14.74
CA VAL A 95 3.43 13.94 15.54
C VAL A 95 2.88 13.71 16.95
N VAL A 96 3.77 13.53 17.92
CA VAL A 96 3.43 13.17 19.31
C VAL A 96 3.40 14.36 20.27
N GLY A 97 3.81 15.55 19.83
CA GLY A 97 3.87 16.75 20.66
C GLY A 97 3.51 18.04 19.93
N THR A 98 4.34 19.08 20.04
CA THR A 98 3.97 20.41 19.48
C THR A 98 3.84 20.36 17.95
N THR A 99 2.75 20.94 17.44
CA THR A 99 2.44 20.99 16.00
C THR A 99 3.06 22.20 15.30
N THR A 100 4.11 22.77 15.89
CA THR A 100 4.75 23.99 15.39
C THR A 100 5.79 23.63 14.33
N VAL A 101 5.75 24.34 13.20
CA VAL A 101 6.73 24.20 12.12
C VAL A 101 8.14 24.56 12.64
N GLY A 102 9.14 23.71 12.33
CA GLY A 102 10.55 23.93 12.67
C GLY A 102 11.20 22.80 13.46
N ASN A 103 10.49 22.19 14.41
CA ASN A 103 10.93 20.98 15.12
C ASN A 103 9.75 20.29 15.83
N PRO A 104 8.82 19.67 15.08
CA PRO A 104 7.72 18.95 15.71
C PRO A 104 8.26 17.72 16.41
N GLU A 105 7.90 17.58 17.69
CA GLU A 105 8.11 16.32 18.40
C GLU A 105 7.35 15.24 17.64
N SER A 106 8.11 14.38 16.97
CA SER A 106 7.58 13.30 16.16
C SER A 106 8.30 12.01 16.52
N ALA A 107 7.57 10.91 16.38
CA ALA A 107 8.08 9.58 16.65
C ALA A 107 7.92 8.76 15.38
N GLN A 108 8.93 7.95 15.06
CA GLN A 108 8.81 7.02 13.96
C GLN A 108 7.77 5.94 14.31
N THR A 109 6.83 5.71 13.40
CA THR A 109 5.72 4.77 13.53
C THR A 109 5.63 3.87 12.30
N ASP A 110 4.77 2.85 12.35
CA ASP A 110 4.44 2.05 11.17
C ASP A 110 3.62 2.90 10.19
N CYS A 111 3.92 2.82 8.88
CA CYS A 111 3.18 3.58 7.88
C CYS A 111 1.70 3.20 7.77
N GLY A 112 1.33 1.98 8.19
CA GLY A 112 -0.07 1.56 8.28
C GLY A 112 -0.75 1.94 9.59
N ASP A 113 -0.06 2.65 10.51
CA ASP A 113 -0.67 3.15 11.73
C ASP A 113 -1.51 4.40 11.43
N PRO A 114 -2.73 4.53 11.99
CA PRO A 114 -3.59 5.70 11.78
C PRO A 114 -2.96 7.02 12.28
N GLY A 115 -1.95 6.96 13.14
CA GLY A 115 -1.17 8.11 13.59
C GLY A 115 -0.06 8.56 12.62
N ALA A 116 0.23 7.80 11.56
CA ALA A 116 1.27 8.12 10.58
C ALA A 116 0.90 9.36 9.74
N GLN A 117 1.47 10.52 10.07
CA GLN A 117 1.12 11.79 9.43
C GLN A 117 2.12 12.23 8.36
N PHE A 118 3.38 11.83 8.49
CA PHE A 118 4.46 12.24 7.59
C PHE A 118 5.30 11.06 7.15
N GLU A 119 5.95 11.19 5.99
CA GLU A 119 6.92 10.26 5.45
C GLU A 119 8.23 11.00 5.15
N VAL A 120 9.36 10.39 5.51
CA VAL A 120 10.71 10.88 5.17
C VAL A 120 11.01 10.59 3.70
N THR A 121 11.13 11.62 2.87
CA THR A 121 11.36 11.45 1.44
C THR A 121 12.82 11.53 1.03
N GLU A 122 13.64 12.25 1.79
CA GLU A 122 15.08 12.37 1.55
C GLU A 122 15.80 12.88 2.80
N THR A 123 17.07 12.52 2.95
CA THR A 123 17.95 13.05 4.01
C THR A 123 19.38 13.21 3.49
N GLY A 124 20.08 14.27 3.91
CA GLY A 124 21.49 14.48 3.58
C GLY A 124 21.99 15.91 3.76
N SER A 125 23.30 16.10 3.75
CA SER A 125 23.96 17.41 3.99
C SER A 125 23.80 18.43 2.85
N SER A 126 23.41 18.00 1.66
CA SER A 126 23.24 18.84 0.46
C SER A 126 21.88 18.64 -0.22
N VAL A 127 20.91 18.09 0.53
CA VAL A 127 19.58 17.79 0.02
C VAL A 127 18.75 19.07 -0.05
N SER A 128 17.98 19.21 -1.13
CA SER A 128 16.98 20.27 -1.25
C SER A 128 15.61 19.65 -1.41
N CYS A 129 14.68 20.02 -0.53
CA CYS A 129 13.32 19.48 -0.55
C CYS A 129 12.50 20.00 -1.72
N ASP A 130 11.45 19.27 -2.06
CA ASP A 130 10.43 19.74 -2.99
C ASP A 130 9.64 20.91 -2.37
N ARG A 131 8.95 21.69 -3.21
CA ARG A 131 8.20 22.87 -2.77
C ARG A 131 7.07 22.52 -1.80
N LEU A 132 6.52 21.32 -1.92
CA LEU A 132 5.41 20.83 -1.10
C LEU A 132 5.87 19.96 0.08
N GLU A 133 7.18 19.85 0.29
CA GLU A 133 7.77 19.15 1.42
C GLU A 133 8.11 20.14 2.55
N LEU A 134 8.07 19.64 3.78
CA LEU A 134 8.62 20.32 4.93
C LEU A 134 10.12 20.00 5.01
N SER A 135 10.95 21.02 5.19
CA SER A 135 12.39 20.87 5.38
C SER A 135 12.76 21.04 6.84
N TYR A 136 13.52 20.10 7.38
CA TYR A 136 14.07 20.16 8.74
C TYR A 136 15.58 20.08 8.71
N VAL A 137 16.24 20.93 9.48
CA VAL A 137 17.69 20.90 9.63
C VAL A 137 18.03 20.12 10.90
N ARG A 138 18.83 19.08 10.74
CA ARG A 138 19.41 18.28 11.82
C ARG A 138 20.80 18.78 12.11
N HIS A 139 21.12 18.90 13.38
CA HIS A 139 22.47 19.14 13.87
C HIS A 139 22.91 17.87 14.58
N GLN A 140 24.01 17.26 14.13
CA GLN A 140 24.51 16.01 14.67
C GLN A 140 25.93 16.18 15.20
N GLY A 141 26.14 15.81 16.46
CA GLY A 141 27.38 16.08 17.18
C GLY A 141 27.34 17.42 17.93
N ASP A 142 28.45 17.74 18.57
CA ASP A 142 28.60 18.90 19.44
C ASP A 142 29.88 19.68 19.08
N GLY A 143 29.80 21.01 19.12
CA GLY A 143 30.92 21.90 18.89
C GLY A 143 31.48 21.83 17.45
N GLU A 144 32.78 21.64 17.30
CA GLU A 144 33.48 21.69 16.01
C GLU A 144 33.22 20.48 15.09
N SER A 145 32.59 19.42 15.62
CA SER A 145 32.22 18.21 14.86
C SER A 145 30.73 18.19 14.47
N GLU A 146 30.04 19.33 14.62
CA GLU A 146 28.63 19.44 14.26
C GLU A 146 28.43 19.28 12.76
N VAL A 147 27.78 18.20 12.36
CA VAL A 147 27.38 17.94 10.99
C VAL A 147 25.92 18.30 10.83
N THR A 148 25.65 19.21 9.89
CA THR A 148 24.29 19.59 9.53
C THR A 148 23.76 18.70 8.41
N SER A 149 22.58 18.11 8.59
CA SER A 149 21.87 17.38 7.53
C SER A 149 20.44 17.88 7.39
N THR A 150 19.91 17.89 6.17
CA THR A 150 18.53 18.29 5.89
C THR A 150 17.67 17.05 5.69
N VAL A 151 16.46 17.09 6.23
CA VAL A 151 15.41 16.09 6.04
C VAL A 151 14.27 16.71 5.26
N CYS A 152 13.76 15.97 4.30
CA CYS A 152 12.54 16.32 3.60
C CYS A 152 11.41 15.40 4.05
N LEU A 153 10.32 16.00 4.51
CA LEU A 153 9.11 15.30 4.92
C LEU A 153 7.97 15.68 3.99
N ARG A 154 7.16 14.71 3.60
CA ARG A 154 5.84 14.97 3.00
C ARG A 154 4.75 14.43 3.90
N PRO A 155 3.50 14.93 3.80
CA PRO A 155 2.37 14.23 4.40
C PRO A 155 2.31 12.79 3.86
N HIS A 156 2.10 11.82 4.75
CA HIS A 156 1.83 10.44 4.37
C HIS A 156 0.44 10.40 3.75
N PHE A 157 0.33 10.10 2.46
CA PHE A 157 -0.95 10.09 1.77
C PHE A 157 -1.38 8.66 1.49
N GLU A 158 -2.59 8.31 1.91
CA GLU A 158 -3.26 7.08 1.48
C GLU A 158 -4.52 7.38 0.70
N VAL A 159 -4.82 6.54 -0.30
CA VAL A 159 -6.02 6.72 -1.12
C VAL A 159 -7.27 6.54 -0.27
N GLY A 160 -8.19 7.50 -0.36
CA GLY A 160 -9.43 7.53 0.41
C GLY A 160 -9.34 8.35 1.69
N GLU A 161 -8.13 8.69 2.16
CA GLU A 161 -7.95 9.53 3.33
C GLU A 161 -8.13 11.02 3.03
N CYS A 162 -8.40 11.77 4.08
CA CYS A 162 -8.55 13.20 4.03
C CYS A 162 -7.29 13.90 4.48
N TYR A 163 -6.93 14.95 3.75
CA TYR A 163 -5.83 15.84 4.04
C TYR A 163 -6.38 17.22 4.38
N VAL A 164 -5.96 17.74 5.52
CA VAL A 164 -6.23 19.11 5.95
C VAL A 164 -5.04 19.97 5.61
N ARG A 165 -5.26 20.94 4.72
CA ARG A 165 -4.25 21.93 4.39
C ARG A 165 -3.98 22.84 5.60
N PRO A 166 -2.72 23.10 5.96
CA PRO A 166 -2.42 24.08 6.98
C PRO A 166 -2.90 25.47 6.52
N THR A 167 -3.64 26.16 7.39
CA THR A 167 -4.18 27.50 7.12
C THR A 167 -3.18 28.60 7.44
N THR A 168 -2.13 28.28 8.20
CA THR A 168 -1.05 29.19 8.61
C THR A 168 0.31 28.53 8.39
N GLN A 169 1.38 29.32 8.41
CA GLN A 169 2.76 28.81 8.31
C GLN A 169 3.24 28.09 9.58
N THR A 170 2.47 28.10 10.67
CA THR A 170 2.87 27.54 11.96
C THR A 170 2.15 26.23 12.28
N THR A 171 1.10 25.86 11.53
CA THR A 171 0.35 24.62 11.74
C THR A 171 0.84 23.55 10.78
N LEU A 172 1.01 22.33 11.28
CA LEU A 172 1.30 21.16 10.44
C LEU A 172 0.07 20.71 9.65
N PRO A 173 0.25 20.18 8.42
CA PRO A 173 -0.80 19.43 7.75
C PRO A 173 -1.20 18.20 8.58
N ARG A 174 -2.45 17.76 8.42
CA ARG A 174 -2.94 16.51 8.99
C ARG A 174 -3.47 15.60 7.89
N VAL A 175 -3.21 14.31 8.04
CA VAL A 175 -3.78 13.24 7.21
C VAL A 175 -4.42 12.21 8.14
N GLY A 176 -5.49 11.58 7.67
CA GLY A 176 -6.13 10.45 8.33
C GLY A 176 -7.54 10.18 7.78
N PRO A 177 -8.32 9.35 8.49
CA PRO A 177 -9.71 9.09 8.14
C PRO A 177 -10.52 10.39 8.09
N CYS A 178 -11.36 10.57 7.05
CA CYS A 178 -12.18 11.77 6.88
C CYS A 178 -13.13 12.06 8.06
N SER A 179 -13.49 11.04 8.84
CA SER A 179 -14.26 11.21 10.08
C SER A 179 -13.50 11.96 11.17
N ASP A 180 -12.17 11.93 11.14
CA ASP A 180 -11.32 12.28 12.27
C ASP A 180 -10.71 13.68 12.10
N VAL A 181 -10.59 14.17 10.86
CA VAL A 181 -9.96 15.47 10.53
C VAL A 181 -10.94 16.67 10.58
N GLY A 182 -12.26 16.42 10.53
CA GLY A 182 -13.36 17.29 10.97
C GLY A 182 -13.49 18.74 10.45
N SER A 183 -13.02 19.11 9.25
CA SER A 183 -12.99 20.50 8.79
C SER A 183 -13.38 20.77 7.32
N ASN A 184 -13.95 21.96 7.06
CA ASN A 184 -14.37 22.46 5.73
C ASN A 184 -13.22 22.69 4.71
N THR A 185 -11.98 22.41 5.10
CA THR A 185 -10.76 22.58 4.28
C THR A 185 -10.18 21.25 3.81
N GLU A 186 -10.93 20.17 3.97
CA GLU A 186 -10.51 18.82 3.61
C GLU A 186 -10.57 18.59 2.11
N VAL A 187 -9.50 17.97 1.64
CA VAL A 187 -9.48 17.32 0.35
C VAL A 187 -9.22 15.85 0.57
N ARG A 188 -9.90 15.00 -0.18
CA ARG A 188 -9.67 13.55 -0.17
C ARG A 188 -8.62 13.19 -1.20
N VAL A 189 -7.71 12.30 -0.84
CA VAL A 189 -6.77 11.67 -1.77
C VAL A 189 -7.52 10.68 -2.64
N ASP A 190 -7.67 10.97 -3.94
CA ASP A 190 -8.35 10.07 -4.88
C ASP A 190 -7.38 9.08 -5.53
N SER A 191 -6.15 9.51 -5.81
CA SER A 191 -5.15 8.65 -6.43
C SER A 191 -3.73 9.19 -6.25
N LEU A 192 -2.78 8.27 -6.30
CA LEU A 192 -1.34 8.52 -6.21
C LEU A 192 -0.69 8.01 -7.51
N HIS A 193 -0.04 8.89 -8.24
CA HIS A 193 0.68 8.57 -9.46
C HIS A 193 2.19 8.67 -9.23
N GLN A 194 2.81 7.51 -9.00
CA GLN A 194 4.26 7.39 -8.96
C GLN A 194 4.86 7.56 -10.36
N ASN A 195 6.14 7.95 -10.42
CA ASN A 195 6.92 8.23 -11.63
C ASN A 195 6.42 9.39 -12.50
N SER A 196 5.48 10.21 -12.00
CA SER A 196 4.93 11.39 -12.69
C SER A 196 5.35 12.70 -12.02
N THR A 197 5.50 13.75 -12.81
CA THR A 197 5.75 15.13 -12.33
C THR A 197 4.73 16.11 -12.89
N SER A 198 3.64 15.62 -13.50
CA SER A 198 2.61 16.46 -14.11
C SER A 198 1.28 16.25 -13.44
N GLY A 199 0.70 17.32 -12.90
CA GLY A 199 -0.67 17.33 -12.37
C GLY A 199 -1.75 16.96 -13.39
N SER A 200 -1.42 16.92 -14.69
CA SER A 200 -2.35 16.51 -15.76
C SER A 200 -2.76 15.04 -15.72
N VAL A 201 -2.08 14.21 -14.92
CA VAL A 201 -2.49 12.81 -14.70
C VAL A 201 -3.76 12.71 -13.86
N CYS A 202 -4.12 13.78 -13.13
CA CYS A 202 -5.34 13.85 -12.36
C CYS A 202 -6.54 14.20 -13.26
N SER A 203 -7.56 13.34 -13.30
CA SER A 203 -8.79 13.55 -14.08
C SER A 203 -9.56 14.78 -13.59
N SER A 204 -10.11 15.59 -14.51
CA SER A 204 -10.77 16.86 -14.19
C SER A 204 -12.19 16.72 -13.59
N PRO A 205 -12.62 17.61 -12.67
CA PRO A 205 -11.83 18.58 -11.92
C PRO A 205 -11.37 18.01 -10.56
N SER A 206 -10.08 17.67 -10.46
CA SER A 206 -9.38 17.37 -9.21
C SER A 206 -8.22 18.36 -8.99
N LEU A 207 -7.97 18.73 -7.74
CA LEU A 207 -6.76 19.43 -7.31
C LEU A 207 -5.57 18.47 -7.42
N SER A 208 -4.36 18.96 -7.70
CA SER A 208 -3.17 18.10 -7.72
C SER A 208 -2.01 18.70 -6.93
N TYR A 209 -1.33 17.85 -6.16
CA TYR A 209 -0.04 18.15 -5.54
C TYR A 209 1.05 17.38 -6.27
N THR A 210 2.05 18.10 -6.75
CA THR A 210 3.13 17.53 -7.56
C THR A 210 4.44 17.67 -6.81
N TYR A 211 5.03 16.53 -6.45
CA TYR A 211 6.36 16.40 -5.87
C TYR A 211 7.33 16.03 -7.00
N VAL A 212 7.82 17.03 -7.71
CA VAL A 212 8.66 16.89 -8.91
C VAL A 212 9.93 16.09 -8.62
N LYS A 213 10.62 16.38 -7.51
CA LYS A 213 11.86 15.70 -7.10
C LYS A 213 11.64 14.25 -6.70
N ARG A 214 10.42 13.90 -6.28
CA ARG A 214 10.02 12.53 -5.90
C ARG A 214 9.31 11.79 -7.02
N ARG A 215 9.05 12.46 -8.15
CA ARG A 215 8.21 11.95 -9.24
C ARG A 215 6.90 11.37 -8.71
N LEU A 216 6.23 12.12 -7.84
CA LEU A 216 4.92 11.75 -7.30
C LEU A 216 3.90 12.85 -7.58
N VAL A 217 2.72 12.45 -8.07
CA VAL A 217 1.56 13.32 -8.15
C VAL A 217 0.44 12.75 -7.27
N VAL A 218 -0.11 13.58 -6.41
CA VAL A 218 -1.25 13.27 -5.54
C VAL A 218 -2.46 13.99 -6.09
N CYS A 219 -3.49 13.24 -6.48
CA CYS A 219 -4.75 13.77 -6.98
C CYS A 219 -5.75 13.86 -5.85
N LEU A 220 -6.39 15.02 -5.73
CA LEU A 220 -7.19 15.42 -4.59
C LEU A 220 -8.57 15.92 -5.05
N SER A 221 -9.63 15.48 -4.41
CA SER A 221 -10.98 16.04 -4.60
C SER A 221 -11.44 16.78 -3.35
N ARG A 222 -12.36 17.72 -3.52
CA ARG A 222 -13.01 18.35 -2.36
C ARG A 222 -13.97 17.35 -1.73
N VAL A 223 -13.90 17.22 -0.41
CA VAL A 223 -14.95 16.57 0.37
C VAL A 223 -16.14 17.54 0.42
N ARG A 224 -17.34 17.07 0.07
CA ARG A 224 -18.56 17.88 0.12
C ARG A 224 -19.27 17.71 1.45
#